data_AF-A0A433ZZZ3-F1
#
_entry.id   AF-A0A433ZZZ3-F1
#
_cell.length_a   1.000
_cell.length_b   1.000
_cell.length_c   1.000
_cell.angle_alpha   90.00
_cell.angle_beta   90.00
_cell.angle_gamma   90.00
#
_symmetry.space_group_name_H-M   'P 1'
#
loop_
_entity.id
_entity.type
_entity.pdbx_description
1 polymer ?
#
loop_
_entity_poly.entity_id
_entity_poly.type
_entity_poly.pdbx_seq_one_letter_code
_entity_poly.pdbx_strand_id
1 'polypeptide(L)' 'MKRMMNVKQSNMENKEVNEEVNEKRRITPERAMEMLRSEGLDITLEQAKDILDFLRKLANITVTKYLKTRG' A
#
# COMPACT_ATOMS: atom_id res chain seq x y z
N MET A 1 -4.52 -34.10 -14.73
CA MET A 1 -3.57 -32.97 -14.95
C MET A 1 -4.25 -31.65 -15.33
N LYS A 2 -5.31 -31.62 -16.16
CA LYS A 2 -5.98 -30.38 -16.62
C LYS A 2 -6.56 -29.49 -15.49
N ARG A 3 -7.08 -30.09 -14.41
CA ARG A 3 -7.68 -29.38 -13.26
C ARG A 3 -6.66 -28.58 -12.42
N MET A 4 -5.41 -29.04 -12.33
CA MET A 4 -4.34 -28.35 -11.59
C MET A 4 -3.80 -27.13 -12.33
N MET A 5 -3.80 -27.12 -13.66
CA MET A 5 -3.39 -25.95 -14.46
C MET A 5 -4.41 -24.80 -14.30
N ASN A 6 -5.71 -25.12 -14.28
CA ASN A 6 -6.79 -24.14 -14.13
C ASN A 6 -6.78 -23.42 -12.77
N VAL A 7 -6.46 -24.14 -11.68
CA VAL A 7 -6.37 -23.57 -10.32
C VAL A 7 -5.11 -22.72 -10.15
N LYS A 8 -4.00 -23.10 -10.78
CA LYS A 8 -2.78 -22.28 -10.78
C LYS A 8 -2.96 -20.97 -11.55
N GLN A 9 -3.63 -21.02 -12.71
CA GLN A 9 -3.95 -19.82 -13.48
C GLN A 9 -4.88 -18.89 -12.70
N SER A 10 -5.97 -19.40 -12.12
CA SER A 10 -6.88 -18.56 -11.32
C SER A 10 -6.20 -17.94 -10.10
N ASN A 11 -5.27 -18.64 -9.44
CA ASN A 11 -4.55 -18.07 -8.28
C ASN A 11 -3.51 -17.02 -8.69
N MET A 12 -2.92 -17.15 -9.88
CA MET A 12 -1.97 -16.17 -10.43
C MET A 12 -2.70 -14.90 -10.86
N GLU A 13 -3.82 -15.05 -11.57
CA GLU A 13 -4.71 -13.96 -11.98
C GLU A 13 -5.25 -13.19 -10.77
N ASN A 14 -5.72 -13.89 -9.73
CA ASN A 14 -6.19 -13.24 -8.49
C ASN A 14 -5.07 -12.51 -7.73
N LYS A 15 -3.82 -12.96 -7.83
CA LYS A 15 -2.68 -12.31 -7.19
C LYS A 15 -2.27 -11.05 -7.95
N GLU A 16 -2.18 -11.13 -9.27
CA GLU A 16 -1.85 -9.99 -10.15
C GLU A 16 -2.91 -8.89 -10.09
N VAL A 17 -4.20 -9.26 -10.08
CA VAL A 17 -5.31 -8.30 -9.92
C VAL A 17 -5.27 -7.63 -8.55
N ASN A 18 -4.91 -8.35 -7.48
CA ASN A 18 -4.75 -7.74 -6.16
C ASN A 18 -3.53 -6.82 -6.08
N GLU A 19 -2.42 -7.16 -6.73
CA GLU A 19 -1.21 -6.33 -6.77
C GLU A 19 -1.44 -5.05 -7.60
N GLU A 20 -2.07 -5.12 -8.78
CA GLU A 20 -2.43 -3.94 -9.59
C GLU A 20 -3.37 -2.98 -8.86
N VAL A 21 -4.39 -3.51 -8.17
CA VAL A 21 -5.35 -2.68 -7.41
C VAL A 21 -4.67 -2.03 -6.21
N ASN A 22 -3.68 -2.69 -5.62
CA ASN A 22 -2.92 -2.14 -4.50
C ASN A 22 -1.94 -1.06 -4.96
N GLU A 23 -1.32 -1.19 -6.14
CA GLU A 23 -0.47 -0.15 -6.73
C GLU A 23 -1.26 1.10 -7.10
N LYS A 24 -2.44 0.95 -7.73
CA LYS A 24 -3.32 2.08 -8.08
C LYS A 24 -3.88 2.84 -6.88
N ARG A 25 -3.91 2.24 -5.68
CA ARG A 25 -4.37 2.88 -4.43
C ARG A 25 -3.23 3.42 -3.57
N ARG A 26 -1.98 3.21 -3.97
CA ARG A 26 -0.82 3.57 -3.16
C ARG A 26 -0.52 5.05 -3.35
N ILE A 27 -0.65 5.83 -2.27
CA ILE A 27 -0.23 7.24 -2.28
C ILE A 27 1.28 7.29 -2.57
N THR A 28 1.67 8.07 -3.58
CA THR A 28 3.07 8.37 -3.91
C THR A 28 3.57 9.59 -3.13
N PRO A 29 4.90 9.83 -3.04
CA PRO A 29 5.44 11.04 -2.42
C PRO A 29 4.91 12.33 -3.05
N GLU A 30 4.76 12.38 -4.38
CA GLU A 30 4.22 13.54 -5.10
C GLU A 30 2.78 13.79 -4.70
N ARG A 31 1.97 12.73 -4.64
CA ARG A 31 0.58 12.84 -4.22
C ARG A 31 0.45 13.25 -2.75
N ALA A 32 1.32 12.72 -1.88
CA ALA A 32 1.37 13.14 -0.47
C ALA A 32 1.74 14.63 -0.34
N MET A 33 2.71 15.11 -1.12
CA MET A 33 3.10 16.53 -1.15
C MET A 33 1.94 17.42 -1.60
N GLU A 34 1.22 17.05 -2.66
CA GLU A 34 0.02 17.77 -3.11
C GLU A 34 -1.04 17.87 -2.01
N MET A 35 -1.36 16.73 -1.38
CA MET A 35 -2.37 16.68 -0.31
C MET A 35 -1.96 17.51 0.91
N LEU A 36 -0.69 17.45 1.32
CA LEU A 36 -0.21 18.20 2.47
C LEU A 36 -0.15 19.71 2.18
N ARG A 37 0.25 20.10 0.96
CA ARG A 37 0.22 21.50 0.52
C ARG A 37 -1.20 22.06 0.39
N SER A 38 -2.17 21.26 -0.05
CA SER A 38 -3.57 21.71 -0.09
C SER A 38 -4.15 22.00 1.29
N GLU A 39 -3.58 21.42 2.33
CA GLU A 39 -3.94 21.70 3.74
C GLU A 39 -3.09 22.84 4.36
N GLY A 40 -2.28 23.54 3.55
CA GLY A 40 -1.48 24.69 3.98
C GLY A 40 -0.09 24.35 4.53
N LEU A 41 0.40 23.12 4.37
CA LEU A 41 1.77 22.75 4.75
C LEU A 41 2.74 22.99 3.58
N ASP A 42 3.62 23.97 3.72
CA ASP A 42 4.71 24.18 2.76
C ASP A 42 5.85 23.19 3.03
N ILE A 43 5.88 22.11 2.24
CA ILE A 43 6.86 21.03 2.38
C ILE A 43 7.47 20.66 1.02
N THR A 44 8.67 20.08 1.04
CA THR A 44 9.34 19.54 -0.14
C THR A 44 8.91 18.11 -0.45
N LEU A 45 9.25 17.62 -1.65
CA LEU A 45 9.01 16.22 -2.04
C LEU A 45 9.74 15.23 -1.12
N GLU A 46 10.95 15.57 -0.68
CA GLU A 46 11.74 14.76 0.25
C GLU A 46 11.05 14.64 1.62
N GLN A 47 10.56 15.76 2.15
CA GLN A 47 9.79 15.76 3.40
C GLN A 47 8.49 14.96 3.26
N ALA A 48 7.78 15.08 2.13
CA ALA A 48 6.57 14.31 1.87
C ALA A 48 6.86 12.80 1.82
N LYS A 49 7.99 12.39 1.23
CA LYS A 49 8.47 11.00 1.24
C LYS A 49 8.73 10.51 2.65
N ASP A 50 9.45 11.28 3.46
CA ASP A 50 9.78 10.91 4.85
C ASP A 50 8.54 10.75 5.72
N ILE A 51 7.58 11.69 5.61
CA ILE A 51 6.28 11.62 6.29
C ILE A 51 5.53 10.35 5.87
N LEU A 52 5.44 10.11 4.56
CA LEU A 52 4.73 8.94 4.01
C LEU A 52 5.36 7.62 4.47
N ASP A 53 6.68 7.52 4.49
CA ASP A 53 7.39 6.32 4.94
C ASP A 53 7.25 6.10 6.45
N PHE A 54 7.21 7.17 7.25
CA PHE A 54 6.89 7.10 8.66
C PHE A 54 5.47 6.56 8.90
N LEU A 55 4.46 7.10 8.21
CA LEU A 55 3.07 6.66 8.33
C LEU A 55 2.89 5.19 7.92
N ARG A 56 3.58 4.74 6.86
CA ARG A 56 3.58 3.33 6.44
C ARG A 56 4.14 2.40 7.52
N LYS A 57 5.24 2.80 8.17
CA LYS A 57 5.81 2.04 9.30
C LYS A 57 4.82 1.94 10.46
N LEU A 58 4.17 3.05 10.84
CA LEU A 58 3.14 3.07 11.89
C LEU A 58 1.96 2.17 11.55
N ALA A 59 1.44 2.23 10.33
CA ALA A 59 0.35 1.39 9.86
C ALA A 59 0.72 -0.11 9.95
N ASN A 60 1.90 -0.47 9.46
CA ASN A 60 2.39 -1.85 9.51
C ASN A 60 2.49 -2.37 10.96
N ILE A 61 3.06 -1.58 11.86
CA ILE A 61 3.16 -1.94 13.29
C ILE A 61 1.77 -2.15 13.88
N THR A 62 0.85 -1.21 13.64
CA THR A 62 -0.51 -1.22 14.19
C THR A 62 -1.31 -2.43 13.71
N VAL A 63 -1.31 -2.69 12.40
CA VAL A 63 -2.00 -3.85 11.80
C VAL A 63 -1.38 -5.15 12.29
N THR A 64 -0.04 -5.25 12.32
CA THR A 64 0.65 -6.45 12.82
C THR A 64 0.27 -6.75 14.26
N LYS A 65 0.25 -5.71 15.12
CA LYS A 65 -0.15 -5.85 16.52
C LYS A 65 -1.60 -6.34 16.64
N TYR A 66 -2.51 -5.71 15.91
CA TYR A 66 -3.92 -6.09 15.91
C TYR A 66 -4.13 -7.55 15.50
N LEU A 67 -3.49 -7.99 14.41
CA LEU A 67 -3.59 -9.37 13.93
C LEU A 67 -2.98 -10.38 14.91
N LYS A 68 -1.86 -10.04 15.56
CA LYS A 68 -1.25 -10.90 16.60
C LYS A 68 -2.11 -11.03 17.86
N THR A 69 -2.93 -10.05 18.19
CA THR A 69 -3.80 -10.09 19.39
C THR A 69 -5.13 -10.79 19.13
N ARG A 70 -5.54 -10.96 17.86
CA ARG A 70 -6.80 -11.63 17.49
C ARG A 70 -6.64 -12.99 16.79
N GLY A 71 -5.39 -13.43 16.59
CA GLY A 71 -5.05 -14.73 16.00
C GLY A 71 -4.77 -15.79 17.04
#